data_AF-A0A0Q2UVG1-F1
#
_entry.id   AF-A0A0Q2UVG1-F1
#
_cell.length_a   1.000
_cell.length_b   1.000
_cell.length_c   1.000
_cell.angle_alpha   90.00
_cell.angle_beta   90.00
_cell.angle_gamma   90.00
#
_symmetry.space_group_name_H-M   'P 1'
#
loop_
_entity.id
_entity.type
_entity.pdbx_description
1 polymer ?
#
loop_
_entity_poly.entity_id
_entity_poly.type
_entity_poly.pdbx_seq_one_letter_code
_entity_poly.pdbx_strand_id
1 'polypeptide(L)'
;MNQDKFMHIYRLPGSIQIRIGKWQATFRGTSDLVLHDALVLRNQQYQKADFLPRGWCLTPFSEDDISITYHGSYLQTTILTMLDRKVAYKRVYLSRIPLEQAEPALRAFKVEWMRKYNRVAKKYNQIKKKELLRFAREEEETLYPSIPKGEFDKALWNRLVVSELGPAKKFNNPYFVGKADF
;
A
#
# COMPACT_ATOMS: atom_id res chain seq x y z
N MET A 1 10.00 22.63 23.06
CA MET A 1 9.53 22.97 21.71
C MET A 1 9.50 21.68 20.89
N ASN A 2 8.30 21.16 20.59
CA ASN A 2 8.19 20.06 19.63
C ASN A 2 8.67 20.60 18.29
N GLN A 3 9.82 20.13 17.81
CA GLN A 3 10.29 20.49 16.48
C GLN A 3 9.24 20.01 15.48
N ASP A 4 8.67 20.96 14.74
CA ASP A 4 7.82 20.75 13.58
C ASP A 4 8.40 19.66 12.67
N LYS A 5 7.77 18.49 12.68
CA LYS A 5 8.33 17.27 12.09
C LYS A 5 7.80 17.07 10.68
N PHE A 6 8.50 17.66 9.71
CA PHE A 6 8.28 17.41 8.30
C PHE A 6 8.46 15.93 7.95
N MET A 7 7.56 15.38 7.13
CA MET A 7 7.69 14.01 6.65
C MET A 7 8.96 13.88 5.80
N HIS A 8 9.79 12.89 6.15
CA HIS A 8 11.06 12.55 5.49
C HIS A 8 12.17 13.63 5.54
N ILE A 9 11.98 14.73 6.26
CA ILE A 9 13.02 15.76 6.46
C ILE A 9 13.46 15.75 7.91
N TYR A 10 14.77 15.79 8.10
CA TYR A 10 15.44 15.71 9.39
C TYR A 10 16.37 16.91 9.52
N ARG A 11 16.18 17.71 10.57
CA ARG A 11 17.09 18.80 10.91
C ARG A 11 18.25 18.21 11.74
N LEU A 12 19.47 18.39 11.26
CA LEU A 12 20.70 17.98 11.93
C LEU A 12 21.50 19.24 12.32
N PRO A 13 22.48 19.14 13.24
CA PRO A 13 23.37 20.26 13.52
C PRO A 13 24.06 20.74 12.22
N GLY A 14 23.77 21.99 11.82
CA GLY A 14 24.35 22.62 10.63
C GLY A 14 23.91 22.06 9.27
N SER A 15 22.90 21.19 9.21
CA SER A 15 22.41 20.63 7.94
C SER A 15 20.94 20.20 7.98
N ILE A 16 20.34 20.10 6.81
CA ILE A 16 19.02 19.50 6.61
C ILE A 16 19.21 18.24 5.77
N GLN A 17 18.63 17.13 6.21
CA GLN A 17 18.72 15.86 5.49
C GLN A 17 17.34 15.33 5.12
N ILE A 18 17.19 14.91 3.87
CA ILE A 18 16.03 14.16 3.40
C ILE A 18 16.37 12.67 3.48
N ARG A 19 15.47 11.86 4.06
CA ARG A 19 15.61 10.39 4.08
C ARG A 19 14.31 9.73 3.64
N ILE A 20 14.35 9.04 2.50
CA ILE A 20 13.22 8.32 1.92
C ILE A 20 13.67 6.89 1.58
N GLY A 21 13.39 5.94 2.48
CA GLY A 21 13.88 4.57 2.32
C GLY A 21 15.41 4.52 2.27
N LYS A 22 15.96 4.01 1.16
CA LYS A 22 17.41 3.99 0.90
C LYS A 22 17.94 5.28 0.26
N TRP A 23 17.07 6.13 -0.28
CA TRP A 23 17.46 7.38 -0.91
C TRP A 23 17.61 8.48 0.14
N GLN A 24 18.68 9.24 0.04
CA GLN A 24 19.00 10.33 0.96
C GLN A 24 19.67 11.48 0.22
N ALA A 25 19.44 12.70 0.71
CA ALA A 25 20.10 13.91 0.25
C ALA A 25 20.38 14.81 1.46
N THR A 26 21.54 15.48 1.48
CA THR A 26 21.94 16.35 2.59
C THR A 26 22.26 17.73 2.05
N PHE A 27 21.70 18.74 2.69
CA PHE A 27 21.90 20.15 2.40
C PHE A 27 22.65 20.79 3.56
N ARG A 28 23.66 21.60 3.25
CA ARG A 28 24.42 22.34 4.27
C ARG A 28 23.66 23.59 4.68
N GLY A 29 23.61 23.86 5.97
CA GLY A 29 22.84 24.98 6.54
C GLY A 29 21.48 24.56 7.07
N THR A 30 20.87 25.45 7.84
CA THR A 30 19.59 25.25 8.54
C THR A 30 18.61 26.41 8.32
N SER A 31 18.92 27.32 7.38
CA SER A 31 18.05 28.45 7.04
C SER A 31 16.79 27.99 6.30
N ASP A 32 15.79 28.86 6.29
CA ASP A 32 14.51 28.60 5.62
C ASP A 32 14.65 28.43 4.10
N LEU A 33 15.61 29.12 3.47
CA LEU A 33 15.97 28.89 2.06
C LEU A 33 16.44 27.44 1.83
N VAL A 34 17.30 26.93 2.71
CA VAL A 34 17.79 25.54 2.61
C VAL A 34 16.67 24.54 2.90
N LEU A 35 15.75 24.87 3.82
CA LEU A 35 14.56 24.06 4.06
C LEU A 35 13.66 24.00 2.83
N HIS A 36 13.41 25.15 2.21
CA HIS A 36 12.62 25.25 0.98
C HIS A 36 13.23 24.37 -0.13
N ASP A 37 14.53 24.48 -0.38
CA ASP A 37 15.22 23.66 -1.39
C ASP A 37 15.12 22.16 -1.08
N ALA A 38 15.21 21.78 0.19
CA ALA A 38 15.01 20.40 0.63
C ALA A 38 13.56 19.93 0.40
N LEU A 39 12.56 20.78 0.65
CA LEU A 39 11.14 20.48 0.40
C LEU A 39 10.88 20.29 -1.10
N VAL A 40 11.42 21.16 -1.96
CA VAL A 40 11.33 21.05 -3.43
C VAL A 40 11.91 19.71 -3.90
N LEU A 41 13.13 19.37 -3.49
CA LEU A 41 13.78 18.11 -3.91
C LEU A 41 13.01 16.88 -3.40
N ARG A 42 12.50 16.94 -2.17
CA ARG A 42 11.64 15.88 -1.62
C ARG A 42 10.35 15.72 -2.42
N ASN A 43 9.70 16.83 -2.79
CA ASN A 43 8.46 16.83 -3.54
C ASN A 43 8.65 16.22 -4.94
N GLN A 44 9.79 16.46 -5.58
CA GLN A 44 10.19 15.76 -6.82
C GLN A 44 10.29 14.25 -6.63
N GLN A 45 10.87 13.79 -5.51
CA GLN A 45 10.91 12.36 -5.19
C GLN A 45 9.50 11.78 -4.97
N TYR A 46 8.58 12.55 -4.39
CA TYR A 46 7.19 12.12 -4.21
C TYR A 46 6.41 11.96 -5.53
N GLN A 47 6.79 12.69 -6.58
CA GLN A 47 6.14 12.62 -7.88
C GLN A 47 6.48 11.32 -8.64
N LYS A 48 7.65 10.69 -8.39
CA LYS A 48 8.09 9.48 -9.08
C LYS A 48 7.06 8.35 -9.01
N ALA A 49 6.81 7.66 -10.12
CA ALA A 49 5.69 6.72 -10.26
C ALA A 49 5.75 5.54 -9.27
N ASP A 50 6.96 5.06 -8.98
CA ASP A 50 7.30 3.97 -8.07
C ASP A 50 7.25 4.37 -6.59
N PHE A 51 7.14 5.66 -6.28
CA PHE A 51 7.08 6.12 -4.90
C PHE A 51 5.70 5.87 -4.27
N LEU A 52 5.67 4.94 -3.32
CA LEU A 52 4.51 4.59 -2.51
C LEU A 52 4.83 4.84 -1.02
N PRO A 53 4.49 6.01 -0.46
CA PRO A 53 4.81 6.35 0.91
C PRO A 53 4.05 5.44 1.88
N ARG A 54 4.78 4.89 2.87
CA ARG A 54 4.21 4.02 3.89
C ARG A 54 3.12 4.75 4.68
N GLY A 55 2.01 4.06 4.91
CA GLY A 55 0.84 4.62 5.60
C GLY A 55 -0.11 5.40 4.67
N TRP A 56 0.37 5.90 3.53
CA TRP A 56 -0.46 6.60 2.54
C TRP A 56 -0.87 5.69 1.39
N CYS A 57 0.08 4.97 0.82
CA CYS A 57 -0.14 4.07 -0.31
C CYS A 57 0.01 2.59 0.10
N LEU A 58 -0.56 1.72 -0.72
CA LEU A 58 -0.52 0.28 -0.57
C LEU A 58 0.39 -0.34 -1.62
N THR A 59 1.24 -1.28 -1.21
CA THR A 59 2.07 -2.04 -2.14
C THR A 59 1.17 -3.05 -2.90
N PRO A 60 1.20 -3.04 -4.25
CA PRO A 60 0.59 -4.11 -5.04
C PRO A 60 1.30 -5.44 -4.81
N PHE A 61 0.57 -6.55 -4.97
CA PHE A 61 1.17 -7.89 -4.93
C PHE A 61 1.76 -8.29 -6.30
N SER A 62 2.90 -8.98 -6.30
CA SER A 62 3.45 -9.67 -7.46
C SER A 62 3.19 -11.19 -7.38
N GLU A 63 3.46 -11.92 -8.46
CA GLU A 63 3.37 -13.39 -8.43
C GLU A 63 4.44 -14.03 -7.53
N ASP A 64 5.57 -13.37 -7.33
CA ASP A 64 6.63 -13.80 -6.41
C ASP A 64 6.16 -13.76 -4.94
N ASP A 65 5.11 -12.99 -4.64
CA ASP A 65 4.50 -12.94 -3.30
C ASP A 65 3.57 -14.13 -3.02
N ILE A 66 3.34 -15.02 -3.99
CA ILE A 66 2.51 -16.21 -3.80
C ILE A 66 3.26 -17.20 -2.92
N SER A 67 2.75 -17.38 -1.70
CA SER A 67 3.14 -18.46 -0.81
C SER A 67 1.97 -19.41 -0.58
N ILE A 68 2.26 -20.71 -0.70
CA ILE A 68 1.37 -21.81 -0.35
C ILE A 68 2.06 -22.61 0.75
N THR A 69 1.37 -22.80 1.86
CA THR A 69 1.83 -23.60 2.99
C THR A 69 1.18 -24.97 2.91
N TYR A 70 2.01 -26.01 3.01
CA TYR A 70 1.58 -27.40 2.99
C TYR A 70 1.41 -27.88 4.42
N HIS A 71 0.19 -28.29 4.74
CA HIS A 71 -0.11 -29.03 5.96
C HIS A 71 -0.49 -30.46 5.57
N GLY A 72 -0.21 -31.44 6.42
CA GLY A 72 -0.46 -32.85 6.11
C GLY A 72 -1.90 -33.16 5.67
N SER A 73 -2.88 -32.38 6.15
CA SER A 73 -4.30 -32.54 5.81
C SER A 73 -4.89 -31.45 4.89
N TYR A 74 -4.18 -30.35 4.65
CA TYR A 74 -4.66 -29.25 3.81
C TYR A 74 -3.56 -28.34 3.27
N LEU A 75 -3.83 -27.66 2.17
CA LEU A 75 -3.02 -26.54 1.68
C LEU A 75 -3.62 -25.21 2.15
N GLN A 76 -2.78 -24.21 2.36
CA GLN A 76 -3.22 -22.90 2.79
C GLN A 76 -2.48 -21.78 2.05
N THR A 77 -3.19 -20.70 1.73
CA THR A 77 -2.56 -19.43 1.35
C THR A 77 -3.15 -18.30 2.19
N THR A 78 -2.29 -17.34 2.53
CA THR A 78 -2.66 -16.15 3.30
C THR A 78 -3.08 -15.04 2.35
N ILE A 79 -4.20 -14.38 2.64
CA ILE A 79 -4.76 -13.29 1.85
C ILE A 79 -5.27 -12.19 2.77
N LEU A 80 -5.58 -11.04 2.18
CA LEU A 80 -6.36 -10.00 2.86
C LEU A 80 -7.81 -10.09 2.38
N THR A 81 -8.76 -9.94 3.30
CA THR A 81 -10.16 -9.75 2.92
C THR A 81 -10.28 -8.51 2.03
N MET A 82 -11.11 -8.57 1.00
CA MET A 82 -11.26 -7.43 0.08
C MET A 82 -11.81 -6.21 0.79
N LEU A 83 -12.79 -6.40 1.68
CA LEU A 83 -13.20 -5.36 2.62
C LEU A 83 -12.27 -5.36 3.82
N ASP A 84 -11.98 -4.18 4.37
CA ASP A 84 -11.22 -3.97 5.61
C ASP A 84 -9.76 -4.43 5.60
N ARG A 85 -9.32 -5.24 4.61
CA ARG A 85 -7.96 -5.79 4.50
C ARG A 85 -7.50 -6.54 5.75
N LYS A 86 -8.40 -7.31 6.38
CA LYS A 86 -8.04 -8.21 7.49
C LYS A 86 -7.33 -9.44 6.95
N VAL A 87 -6.34 -9.94 7.69
CA VAL A 87 -5.67 -11.19 7.33
C VAL A 87 -6.66 -12.35 7.41
N ALA A 88 -6.69 -13.17 6.36
CA ALA A 88 -7.53 -14.34 6.26
C ALA A 88 -6.80 -15.46 5.51
N TYR A 89 -7.35 -16.67 5.59
CA TYR A 89 -6.73 -17.87 5.02
C TYR A 89 -7.73 -18.57 4.10
N LYS A 90 -7.29 -18.89 2.88
CA LYS A 90 -8.01 -19.85 2.02
C LYS A 90 -7.32 -21.20 2.18
N ARG A 91 -8.10 -22.20 2.59
CA ARG A 91 -7.65 -23.57 2.84
C ARG A 91 -8.27 -24.52 1.83
N VAL A 92 -7.51 -25.52 1.39
CA VAL A 92 -7.97 -26.61 0.53
C VAL A 92 -7.66 -27.92 1.23
N TYR A 93 -8.68 -28.67 1.64
CA TYR A 93 -8.49 -29.93 2.35
C TYR A 93 -8.19 -31.05 1.36
N LEU A 94 -7.11 -31.80 1.60
CA LEU A 94 -6.67 -32.89 0.73
C LEU A 94 -7.61 -34.10 0.76
N SER A 95 -8.53 -34.14 1.74
CA SER A 95 -9.63 -35.12 1.77
C SER A 95 -10.69 -34.90 0.69
N ARG A 96 -10.76 -33.69 0.11
CA ARG A 96 -11.76 -33.33 -0.92
C ARG A 96 -11.17 -33.30 -2.32
N ILE A 97 -9.92 -32.87 -2.44
CA ILE A 97 -9.25 -32.66 -3.72
C ILE A 97 -7.82 -33.25 -3.62
N PRO A 98 -7.37 -34.05 -4.60
CA PRO A 98 -5.99 -34.54 -4.65
C PRO A 98 -4.97 -33.40 -4.67
N LEU A 99 -3.78 -33.64 -4.11
CA LEU A 99 -2.71 -32.64 -4.01
C LEU A 99 -2.37 -31.99 -5.35
N GLU A 100 -2.29 -32.80 -6.42
CA GLU A 100 -1.98 -32.37 -7.78
C GLU A 100 -2.97 -31.34 -8.35
N GLN A 101 -4.21 -31.34 -7.88
CA GLN A 101 -5.23 -30.38 -8.29
C GLN A 101 -5.39 -29.24 -7.29
N ALA A 102 -5.15 -29.51 -6.00
CA ALA A 102 -5.33 -28.54 -4.92
C ALA A 102 -4.34 -27.36 -5.01
N GLU A 103 -3.08 -27.63 -5.34
CA GLU A 103 -2.05 -26.58 -5.45
C GLU A 103 -2.29 -25.65 -6.65
N PRO A 104 -2.49 -26.14 -7.89
CA PRO A 104 -2.84 -25.30 -9.03
C PRO A 104 -4.13 -24.50 -8.80
N ALA A 105 -5.14 -25.10 -8.18
CA ALA A 105 -6.40 -24.42 -7.85
C ALA A 105 -6.17 -23.24 -6.87
N LEU A 106 -5.40 -23.46 -5.80
CA LEU A 106 -5.09 -22.44 -4.82
C LEU A 106 -4.23 -21.31 -5.42
N ARG A 107 -3.28 -21.66 -6.29
CA ARG A 107 -2.47 -20.68 -7.03
C ARG A 107 -3.33 -19.84 -7.98
N ALA A 108 -4.21 -20.47 -8.75
CA ALA A 108 -5.15 -19.76 -9.64
C ALA A 108 -6.07 -18.82 -8.88
N PHE A 109 -6.61 -19.27 -7.74
CA PHE A 109 -7.37 -18.44 -6.81
C PHE A 109 -6.58 -17.22 -6.34
N LYS A 110 -5.32 -17.43 -5.90
CA LYS A 110 -4.46 -16.36 -5.40
C LYS A 110 -4.16 -15.34 -6.51
N VAL A 111 -3.87 -15.79 -7.74
CA VAL A 111 -3.65 -14.92 -8.90
C VAL A 111 -4.89 -14.07 -9.21
N GLU A 112 -6.08 -14.67 -9.22
CA GLU A 112 -7.33 -13.92 -9.46
C GLU A 112 -7.57 -12.88 -8.36
N TRP A 113 -7.37 -13.27 -7.10
CA TRP A 113 -7.48 -12.37 -5.96
C TRP A 113 -6.51 -11.19 -6.07
N MET A 114 -5.23 -11.45 -6.39
CA MET A 114 -4.21 -10.40 -6.55
C MET A 114 -4.57 -9.43 -7.68
N ARG A 115 -5.06 -9.92 -8.83
CA ARG A 115 -5.50 -9.06 -9.94
C ARG A 115 -6.59 -8.09 -9.49
N LYS A 116 -7.60 -8.58 -8.77
CA LYS A 116 -8.69 -7.75 -8.25
C LYS A 116 -8.20 -6.77 -7.17
N TYR A 117 -7.35 -7.22 -6.25
CA TYR A 117 -6.78 -6.37 -5.21
C TYR A 117 -5.93 -5.25 -5.82
N ASN A 118 -5.02 -5.59 -6.73
CA ASN A 118 -4.12 -4.63 -7.37
C ASN A 118 -4.87 -3.58 -8.18
N ARG A 119 -6.00 -3.95 -8.81
CA ARG A 119 -6.88 -3.01 -9.50
C ARG A 119 -7.42 -1.93 -8.54
N VAL A 120 -7.91 -2.33 -7.37
CA VAL A 120 -8.39 -1.40 -6.34
C VAL A 120 -7.23 -0.58 -5.76
N ALA A 121 -6.11 -1.24 -5.44
CA ALA A 121 -4.91 -0.59 -4.90
C ALA A 121 -4.36 0.49 -5.83
N LYS A 122 -4.37 0.28 -7.16
CA LYS A 122 -3.98 1.30 -8.13
C LYS A 122 -4.80 2.58 -8.00
N LYS A 123 -6.14 2.47 -7.91
CA LYS A 123 -7.03 3.63 -7.75
C LYS A 123 -6.86 4.30 -6.38
N TYR A 124 -6.76 3.50 -5.32
CA TYR A 124 -6.51 4.00 -3.96
C TYR A 124 -5.21 4.81 -3.91
N ASN A 125 -4.12 4.25 -4.46
CA ASN A 125 -2.81 4.90 -4.48
C ASN A 125 -2.81 6.19 -5.30
N GLN A 126 -3.53 6.24 -6.42
CA GLN A 126 -3.68 7.47 -7.20
C GLN A 126 -4.32 8.60 -6.38
N ILE A 127 -5.39 8.29 -5.65
CA ILE A 127 -6.08 9.27 -4.79
C ILE A 127 -5.17 9.71 -3.63
N LYS A 128 -4.62 8.76 -2.88
CA LYS A 128 -3.77 9.06 -1.72
C LYS A 128 -2.47 9.77 -2.09
N LYS A 129 -1.88 9.45 -3.24
CA LYS A 129 -0.71 10.17 -3.74
C LYS A 129 -1.04 11.61 -4.13
N LYS A 130 -2.21 11.86 -4.73
CA LYS A 130 -2.67 13.22 -5.02
C LYS A 130 -2.92 14.02 -3.74
N GLU A 131 -3.52 13.41 -2.72
CA GLU A 131 -3.71 14.02 -1.40
C GLU A 131 -2.36 14.36 -0.75
N LEU A 132 -1.42 13.43 -0.72
CA LEU A 132 -0.07 13.66 -0.19
C LEU A 132 0.63 14.82 -0.90
N LEU A 133 0.60 14.86 -2.23
CA LEU A 133 1.25 15.91 -3.01
C LEU A 133 0.63 17.29 -2.75
N ARG A 134 -0.66 17.36 -2.44
CA ARG A 134 -1.31 18.60 -2.02
C ARG A 134 -0.74 19.11 -0.69
N PHE A 135 -0.64 18.25 0.32
CA PHE A 135 -0.01 18.62 1.60
C PHE A 135 1.45 19.00 1.39
N ALA A 136 2.19 18.22 0.60
CA ALA A 136 3.60 18.47 0.34
C ALA A 136 3.86 19.84 -0.33
N ARG A 137 2.92 20.31 -1.17
CA ARG A 137 2.94 21.65 -1.76
C ARG A 137 2.59 22.73 -0.73
N GLU A 138 1.63 22.49 0.14
CA GLU A 138 1.32 23.40 1.25
C GLU A 138 2.52 23.57 2.19
N GLU A 139 3.27 22.50 2.47
CA GLU A 139 4.52 22.60 3.24
C GLU A 139 5.60 23.43 2.53
N GLU A 140 5.70 23.32 1.20
CA GLU A 140 6.64 24.10 0.39
C GLU A 140 6.28 25.60 0.41
N GLU A 141 5.00 25.93 0.27
CA GLU A 141 4.51 27.32 0.25
C GLU A 141 4.56 27.99 1.64
N THR A 142 4.26 27.23 2.70
CA THR A 142 4.13 27.78 4.05
C THR A 142 5.39 27.62 4.90
N LEU A 143 6.28 26.68 4.55
CA LEU A 143 7.40 26.23 5.37
C LEU A 143 6.97 25.73 6.76
N TYR A 144 5.74 25.22 6.87
CA TYR A 144 5.21 24.54 8.05
C TYR A 144 4.84 23.09 7.72
N PRO A 145 4.97 22.15 8.68
CA PRO A 145 4.58 20.77 8.46
C PRO A 145 3.05 20.66 8.37
N SER A 146 2.56 20.10 7.28
CA SER A 146 1.13 19.92 7.00
C SER A 146 0.79 18.48 6.65
N ILE A 147 1.77 17.64 6.31
CA ILE A 147 1.54 16.24 5.99
C ILE A 147 1.19 15.48 7.28
N PRO A 148 -0.05 14.98 7.44
CA PRO A 148 -0.41 14.20 8.61
C PRO A 148 0.27 12.83 8.60
N LYS A 149 0.28 12.18 9.77
CA LYS A 149 0.72 10.79 9.86
C LYS A 149 -0.17 9.92 8.96
N GLY A 150 0.46 9.19 8.04
CA GLY A 150 -0.25 8.33 7.09
C GLY A 150 -0.93 7.16 7.81
N GLU A 151 -2.24 7.04 7.63
CA GLU A 151 -3.05 5.93 8.13
C GLU A 151 -3.89 5.32 7.01
N PHE A 152 -4.18 4.03 7.15
CA PHE A 152 -5.00 3.33 6.16
C PHE A 152 -6.44 3.83 6.20
N ASP A 153 -6.87 4.45 5.10
CA ASP A 153 -8.23 4.94 4.95
C ASP A 153 -9.17 3.80 4.55
N LYS A 154 -9.69 3.14 5.58
CA LYS A 154 -10.64 2.04 5.47
C LYS A 154 -11.90 2.44 4.69
N ALA A 155 -12.39 3.66 4.91
CA ALA A 155 -13.63 4.14 4.30
C ALA A 155 -13.45 4.34 2.78
N LEU A 156 -12.36 4.98 2.36
CA LEU A 156 -12.01 5.13 0.96
C LEU A 156 -11.81 3.76 0.30
N TRP A 157 -11.02 2.88 0.93
CA TRP A 157 -10.77 1.55 0.39
C TRP A 157 -12.06 0.76 0.16
N ASN A 158 -12.91 0.63 1.18
CA ASN A 158 -14.16 -0.12 1.07
C ASN A 158 -15.09 0.45 -0.01
N ARG A 159 -15.15 1.79 -0.15
CA ARG A 159 -15.91 2.44 -1.22
C ARG A 159 -15.37 2.05 -2.61
N LEU A 160 -14.05 2.06 -2.79
CA LEU A 160 -13.42 1.67 -4.05
C LEU A 160 -13.64 0.20 -4.37
N VAL A 161 -13.52 -0.69 -3.37
CA VAL A 161 -13.81 -2.13 -3.52
C VAL A 161 -15.22 -2.35 -4.05
N VAL A 162 -16.22 -1.72 -3.44
CA VAL A 162 -17.62 -1.85 -3.87
C VAL A 162 -17.83 -1.26 -5.27
N SER A 163 -17.18 -0.15 -5.61
CA SER A 163 -17.30 0.46 -6.94
C SER A 163 -16.65 -0.37 -8.05
N GLU A 164 -15.51 -1.01 -7.78
CA GLU A 164 -14.72 -1.72 -8.80
C GLU A 164 -15.12 -3.17 -8.95
N LEU A 165 -15.42 -3.83 -7.83
CA LEU A 165 -15.70 -5.26 -7.78
C LEU A 165 -17.19 -5.53 -7.63
N GLY A 166 -17.98 -4.57 -7.15
CA GLY A 166 -19.40 -4.72 -6.87
C GLY A 166 -19.71 -4.99 -5.38
N PRO A 167 -20.99 -4.98 -4.99
CA PRO A 167 -21.39 -5.22 -3.60
C PRO A 167 -21.05 -6.65 -3.15
N ALA A 168 -20.71 -6.81 -1.87
CA ALA A 168 -20.35 -8.08 -1.27
C ALA A 168 -21.37 -9.20 -1.52
N LYS A 169 -22.66 -8.86 -1.52
CA LYS A 169 -23.75 -9.80 -1.79
C LYS A 169 -23.71 -10.46 -3.17
N LYS A 170 -22.96 -9.90 -4.14
CA LYS A 170 -22.79 -10.52 -5.48
C LYS A 170 -21.80 -11.67 -5.49
N PHE A 171 -20.97 -11.82 -4.46
CA PHE A 171 -19.96 -12.86 -4.39
C PHE A 171 -20.23 -13.75 -3.18
N ASN A 172 -20.21 -15.07 -3.40
CA ASN A 172 -20.45 -16.05 -2.33
C ASN A 172 -19.28 -16.18 -1.35
N ASN A 173 -18.22 -15.38 -1.52
CA ASN A 173 -16.95 -15.52 -0.84
C ASN A 173 -16.40 -14.16 -0.37
N PRO A 174 -15.94 -14.03 0.90
CA PRO A 174 -15.36 -12.80 1.47
C PRO A 174 -14.09 -12.26 0.76
N TYR A 175 -13.50 -13.04 -0.14
CA TYR A 175 -12.28 -12.72 -0.90
C TYR A 175 -12.57 -12.16 -2.30
N PHE A 176 -13.85 -12.15 -2.74
CA PHE A 176 -14.35 -11.69 -4.05
C PHE A 176 -13.64 -12.32 -5.26
N VAL A 177 -13.37 -13.62 -5.22
CA VAL A 177 -12.89 -14.44 -6.35
C VAL A 177 -14.09 -15.19 -6.91
N GLY A 178 -14.31 -15.18 -8.24
CA GLY A 178 -15.54 -15.71 -8.84
C GLY A 178 -15.34 -16.95 -9.70
N LYS A 179 -14.18 -17.10 -10.34
CA LYS A 179 -13.91 -18.23 -11.25
C LYS A 179 -13.21 -19.41 -10.56
N ALA A 180 -12.57 -19.16 -9.43
CA ALA A 180 -11.74 -20.15 -8.72
C ALA A 180 -12.27 -20.47 -7.31
N ASP A 181 -13.59 -20.42 -7.10
CA ASP A 181 -14.19 -21.01 -5.90
C ASP A 181 -14.43 -22.51 -6.16
N PHE A 182 -13.70 -23.32 -5.42
CA PHE A 182 -13.70 -24.79 -5.39
C PHE A 182 -14.09 -25.27 -3.99
#